data_AF-A0A8H5F0Y1-F1
#
_entry.id   AF-A0A8H5F0Y1-F1
#
_cell.length_a   1.000
_cell.length_b   1.000
_cell.length_c   1.000
_cell.angle_alpha   90.00
_cell.angle_beta   90.00
_cell.angle_gamma   90.00
#
_symmetry.space_group_name_H-M   'P 1'
#
loop_
_entity.id
_entity.type
_entity.pdbx_description
1 polymer ?
#
loop_
_entity_poly.entity_id
_entity_poly.type
_entity_poly.pdbx_seq_one_letter_code
_entity_poly.pdbx_strand_id
1 'polypeptide(L)'
;MKNVFSTVASILVAAASASALTIPGASTPAFYLVSSSTTASANLLPLRMATGSGNGDPTLTGTGAPAIFYFYQGQLKVYDVAGGNQNPFRPLINTIQTGAGSCANHGALVFVQGSSTNKCASYNSFQIQSNNQNSQLGAKLVFNFVGGFFSCNNGQQVYYKINVNDGPSGCVPIDLNTVAVP
;
A
#
# COMPACT_ATOMS: atom_id res chain seq x y z
N MET A 1 41.56 26.04 49.03
CA MET A 1 40.21 26.64 48.83
C MET A 1 40.22 27.43 47.53
N LYS A 2 39.40 27.03 46.55
CA LYS A 2 38.93 27.73 45.32
C LYS A 2 38.39 26.64 44.36
N ASN A 3 37.09 26.34 44.44
CA ASN A 3 36.01 26.76 43.51
C ASN A 3 36.08 26.00 42.17
N VAL A 4 35.27 24.94 41.99
CA VAL A 4 33.89 24.96 41.46
C VAL A 4 33.87 25.46 40.00
N PHE A 5 33.56 24.59 39.04
CA PHE A 5 32.34 24.69 38.23
C PHE A 5 32.18 23.44 37.35
N SER A 6 31.11 22.70 37.64
CA SER A 6 30.55 21.61 36.85
C SER A 6 29.94 22.17 35.56
N THR A 7 30.21 21.55 34.41
CA THR A 7 29.52 21.86 33.16
C THR A 7 28.82 20.60 32.66
N VAL A 8 27.58 20.41 33.11
CA VAL A 8 26.66 19.45 32.52
C VAL A 8 26.10 20.10 31.26
N ALA A 9 26.60 19.70 30.09
CA ALA A 9 26.06 20.09 28.81
C ALA A 9 24.75 19.33 28.56
N SER A 10 23.62 19.99 28.76
CA SER A 10 22.30 19.48 28.39
C SER A 10 22.18 19.42 26.87
N ILE A 11 22.25 18.22 26.30
CA ILE A 11 21.86 17.96 24.91
C ILE A 11 20.32 18.00 24.87
N LEU A 12 19.75 19.12 24.42
CA LEU A 12 18.35 19.17 24.00
C LEU A 12 18.23 18.35 22.71
N VAL A 13 17.78 17.10 22.82
CA VAL A 13 17.29 16.35 21.66
C VAL A 13 15.95 16.97 21.28
N ALA A 14 15.92 17.79 20.23
CA ALA A 14 14.68 18.20 19.61
C ALA A 14 14.02 16.95 19.01
N ALA A 15 13.05 16.39 19.74
CA ALA A 15 12.13 15.41 19.19
C ALA A 15 11.30 16.15 18.13
N ALA A 16 11.71 16.03 16.86
CA ALA A 16 10.87 16.46 15.75
C ALA A 16 9.59 15.62 15.82
N SER A 17 8.50 16.24 16.26
CA SER A 17 7.17 15.65 16.22
C SER A 17 6.80 15.46 14.75
N ALA A 18 7.13 14.32 14.17
CA ALA A 18 6.62 13.93 12.87
C ALA A 18 5.12 13.69 13.01
N SER A 19 4.32 14.70 12.68
CA SER A 19 2.87 14.54 12.57
C SER A 19 2.57 13.84 11.25
N ALA A 20 1.96 12.66 11.30
CA ALA A 20 1.53 11.99 10.09
C ALA A 20 0.50 12.84 9.33
N LEU A 21 0.64 12.96 8.01
CA LEU A 21 -0.30 13.69 7.16
C LEU A 21 -1.72 13.13 7.32
N THR A 22 -2.69 13.97 7.67
CA THR A 22 -4.11 13.58 7.73
C THR A 22 -4.88 14.26 6.62
N ILE A 23 -5.50 13.47 5.75
CA ILE A 23 -6.40 13.99 4.71
C ILE A 23 -7.74 14.35 5.36
N PRO A 24 -8.34 15.53 5.09
CA PRO A 24 -9.63 15.90 5.67
C PRO A 24 -10.70 14.83 5.47
N GLY A 25 -11.37 14.44 6.57
CA GLY A 25 -12.38 13.40 6.59
C GLY A 25 -11.85 11.95 6.61
N ALA A 26 -10.54 11.73 6.46
CA ALA A 26 -9.97 10.38 6.52
C ALA A 26 -10.17 9.74 7.89
N SER A 27 -10.44 8.44 7.89
CA SER A 27 -10.56 7.60 9.08
C SER A 27 -9.20 7.14 9.63
N THR A 28 -8.12 7.32 8.85
CA THR A 28 -6.74 7.04 9.26
C THR A 28 -5.83 8.18 8.81
N PRO A 29 -4.65 8.35 9.45
CA PRO A 29 -3.55 9.09 8.84
C PRO A 29 -3.19 8.49 7.47
N ALA A 30 -2.56 9.30 6.62
CA ALA A 30 -2.06 8.88 5.34
C ALA A 30 -0.80 8.02 5.50
N PHE A 31 -0.65 7.03 4.63
CA PHE A 31 0.48 6.10 4.65
C PHE A 31 0.89 5.69 3.24
N TYR A 32 2.15 5.33 3.07
CA TYR A 32 2.64 4.56 1.92
C TYR A 32 2.42 3.08 2.17
N LEU A 33 2.28 2.31 1.10
CA LEU A 33 2.40 0.85 1.14
C LEU A 33 3.78 0.47 0.61
N VAL A 34 4.60 -0.14 1.45
CA VAL A 34 5.97 -0.55 1.12
C VAL A 34 6.05 -2.07 1.12
N SER A 35 6.58 -2.62 0.03
CA SER A 35 6.77 -4.06 -0.11
C SER A 35 7.82 -4.58 0.86
N SER A 36 7.58 -5.78 1.41
CA SER A 36 8.58 -6.56 2.12
C SER A 36 8.58 -7.97 1.58
N SER A 37 9.76 -8.49 1.24
CA SER A 37 9.95 -9.85 0.75
C SER A 37 11.40 -10.29 0.96
N THR A 38 11.60 -11.58 1.23
CA THR A 38 12.94 -12.17 1.32
C THR A 38 13.53 -12.53 -0.04
N THR A 39 12.70 -12.55 -1.09
CA THR A 39 13.05 -13.11 -2.40
C THR A 39 12.68 -12.22 -3.58
N ALA A 40 11.76 -11.26 -3.40
CA ALA A 40 11.41 -10.34 -4.48
C ALA A 40 12.51 -9.27 -4.66
N SER A 41 12.90 -9.00 -5.90
CA SER A 41 13.80 -7.88 -6.24
C SER A 41 13.21 -6.51 -5.86
N ALA A 42 11.88 -6.44 -5.78
CA ALA A 42 11.14 -5.25 -5.39
C ALA A 42 10.97 -5.13 -3.86
N ASN A 43 11.91 -5.60 -3.04
CA ASN A 43 11.85 -5.48 -1.58
C ASN A 43 12.11 -4.04 -1.11
N LEU A 44 11.38 -3.58 -0.09
CA LEU A 44 11.46 -2.23 0.48
C LEU A 44 11.21 -1.10 -0.52
N LEU A 45 10.41 -1.37 -1.55
CA LEU A 45 9.98 -0.36 -2.51
C LEU A 45 8.53 0.06 -2.24
N PRO A 46 8.22 1.37 -2.34
CA PRO A 46 6.84 1.81 -2.21
C PRO A 46 6.03 1.41 -3.43
N LEU A 47 4.75 1.12 -3.22
CA LEU A 47 3.78 1.00 -4.28
C LEU A 47 3.53 2.38 -4.89
N ARG A 48 3.64 2.47 -6.22
CA ARG A 48 3.57 3.71 -6.99
C ARG A 48 2.37 3.70 -7.91
N MET A 49 1.84 4.88 -8.18
CA MET A 49 0.85 5.05 -9.26
C MET A 49 1.55 4.98 -10.62
N ALA A 50 0.83 4.46 -11.63
CA ALA A 50 1.31 4.52 -13.00
C ALA A 50 1.47 5.99 -13.46
N THR A 51 2.46 6.24 -14.31
CA THR A 51 2.71 7.57 -14.87
C THR A 51 1.65 7.95 -15.90
N GLY A 52 1.11 9.18 -15.85
CA GLY A 52 0.28 9.77 -16.91
C GLY A 52 -1.24 9.70 -16.70
N SER A 53 -1.74 8.87 -15.79
CA SER A 53 -3.07 8.96 -15.18
C SER A 53 -3.09 7.96 -14.03
N GLY A 54 -3.61 8.30 -12.85
CA GLY A 54 -3.61 7.36 -11.71
C GLY A 54 -4.54 6.15 -11.89
N ASN A 55 -5.17 6.00 -13.06
CA ASN A 55 -5.87 4.79 -13.47
C ASN A 55 -4.87 3.77 -14.00
N GLY A 56 -4.93 2.54 -13.48
CA GLY A 56 -4.14 1.43 -14.01
C GLY A 56 -3.43 0.60 -12.95
N ASP A 57 -2.50 -0.22 -13.42
CA ASP A 57 -1.74 -1.16 -12.60
C ASP A 57 -0.69 -0.39 -11.78
N PRO A 58 -0.74 -0.45 -10.43
CA PRO A 58 0.33 0.08 -9.62
C PRO A 58 1.56 -0.81 -9.71
N THR A 59 2.70 -0.18 -9.48
CA THR A 59 4.01 -0.78 -9.68
C THR A 59 4.92 -0.49 -8.49
N LEU A 60 5.81 -1.41 -8.17
CA LEU A 60 6.86 -1.23 -7.16
C LEU A 60 8.13 -0.63 -7.77
N THR A 61 8.36 -0.86 -9.07
CA THR A 61 9.60 -0.49 -9.77
C THR A 61 9.43 0.64 -10.80
N GLY A 62 8.21 1.10 -11.03
CA GLY A 62 7.95 2.23 -11.92
C GLY A 62 8.53 3.56 -11.40
N THR A 63 8.50 4.55 -12.28
CA THR A 63 9.07 5.89 -12.03
C THR A 63 8.06 6.89 -11.45
N GLY A 64 6.78 6.51 -11.37
CA GLY A 64 5.73 7.35 -10.77
C GLY A 64 5.97 7.63 -9.29
N ALA A 65 5.29 8.65 -8.75
CA ALA A 65 5.38 8.96 -7.33
C ALA A 65 4.83 7.80 -6.47
N PRO A 66 5.38 7.58 -5.25
CA PRO A 66 4.77 6.71 -4.27
C PRO A 66 3.29 7.06 -4.05
N ALA A 67 2.44 6.05 -4.12
CA ALA A 67 1.01 6.22 -3.90
C ALA A 67 0.74 6.48 -2.41
N ILE A 68 -0.04 7.51 -2.13
CA ILE A 68 -0.45 7.87 -0.77
C ILE A 68 -1.82 7.26 -0.51
N PHE A 69 -1.92 6.43 0.50
CA PHE A 69 -3.13 5.72 0.86
C PHE A 69 -3.73 6.26 2.15
N TYR A 70 -5.03 6.11 2.29
CA TYR A 70 -5.77 6.40 3.52
C TYR A 70 -7.08 5.62 3.51
N PHE A 71 -7.67 5.41 4.69
CA PHE A 71 -9.04 4.92 4.78
C PHE A 71 -10.02 6.07 4.91
N TYR A 72 -11.16 5.96 4.23
CA TYR A 72 -12.30 6.85 4.36
C TYR A 72 -13.57 6.01 4.44
N GLN A 73 -14.31 6.12 5.54
CA GLN A 73 -15.54 5.36 5.78
C GLN A 73 -15.33 3.83 5.59
N GLY A 74 -14.20 3.32 6.12
CA GLY A 74 -13.85 1.89 6.02
C GLY A 74 -13.37 1.41 4.65
N GLN A 75 -13.23 2.30 3.66
CA GLN A 75 -12.71 1.96 2.34
C GLN A 75 -11.31 2.51 2.14
N LEU A 76 -10.41 1.68 1.57
CA LEU A 76 -9.10 2.13 1.13
C LEU A 76 -9.24 3.08 -0.06
N LYS A 77 -8.50 4.19 -0.03
CA LYS A 77 -8.42 5.21 -1.08
C LYS A 77 -6.96 5.51 -1.39
N VAL A 78 -6.71 5.99 -2.60
CA VAL A 78 -5.42 6.58 -2.99
C VAL A 78 -5.64 8.07 -3.24
N TYR A 79 -4.81 8.88 -2.61
CA TYR A 79 -4.82 10.32 -2.74
C TYR A 79 -4.31 10.72 -4.13
N ASP A 80 -5.14 11.47 -4.86
CA ASP A 80 -4.76 12.05 -6.15
C ASP A 80 -4.10 13.41 -5.93
N VAL A 81 -2.76 13.42 -5.97
CA VAL A 81 -1.96 14.64 -5.84
C VAL A 81 -2.21 15.61 -7.00
N ALA A 82 -2.48 15.10 -8.21
CA ALA A 82 -2.69 15.93 -9.39
C ALA A 82 -4.10 16.54 -9.43
N GLY A 83 -5.11 15.79 -8.96
CA GLY A 83 -6.53 16.19 -8.97
C GLY A 83 -7.07 16.79 -7.66
N GLY A 84 -6.20 17.07 -6.67
CA GLY A 84 -6.60 17.68 -5.40
C GLY A 84 -7.56 16.83 -4.56
N ASN A 85 -7.55 15.50 -4.76
CA ASN A 85 -8.36 14.52 -4.04
C ASN A 85 -9.89 14.70 -4.10
N GLN A 86 -10.41 15.48 -5.05
CA GLN A 86 -11.87 15.58 -5.23
C GLN A 86 -12.47 14.26 -5.74
N ASN A 87 -11.69 13.51 -6.51
CA ASN A 87 -12.02 12.17 -6.99
C ASN A 87 -10.87 11.20 -6.66
N PRO A 88 -10.76 10.71 -5.41
CA PRO A 88 -9.70 9.79 -5.02
C PRO A 88 -9.77 8.51 -5.85
N PHE A 89 -8.62 7.92 -6.15
CA PHE A 89 -8.61 6.60 -6.75
C PHE A 89 -9.04 5.56 -5.72
N ARG A 90 -9.68 4.51 -6.22
CA ARG A 90 -10.14 3.38 -5.43
C ARG A 90 -9.33 2.15 -5.85
N PRO A 91 -8.58 1.55 -4.92
CA PRO A 91 -7.99 0.25 -5.16
C PRO A 91 -9.08 -0.81 -5.35
N LEU A 92 -8.82 -1.73 -6.25
CA LEU A 92 -9.63 -2.92 -6.47
C LEU A 92 -8.73 -4.11 -6.79
N ILE A 93 -9.21 -5.32 -6.50
CA ILE A 93 -8.66 -6.54 -7.07
C ILE A 93 -9.43 -6.86 -8.35
N ASN A 94 -8.77 -6.73 -9.48
CA ASN A 94 -9.33 -6.93 -10.82
C ASN A 94 -9.26 -8.41 -11.20
N THR A 95 -10.11 -9.23 -10.57
CA THR A 95 -10.17 -10.66 -10.92
C THR A 95 -10.84 -10.84 -12.28
N ILE A 96 -10.34 -11.79 -13.08
CA ILE A 96 -10.91 -12.06 -14.41
C ILE A 96 -12.04 -13.09 -14.33
N GLN A 97 -13.02 -12.97 -15.21
CA GLN A 97 -14.02 -14.02 -15.37
C GLN A 97 -13.37 -15.24 -16.06
N THR A 98 -13.62 -16.42 -15.53
CA THR A 98 -13.17 -17.68 -16.10
C THR A 98 -14.12 -18.13 -17.22
N GLY A 99 -13.67 -19.05 -18.08
CA GLY A 99 -14.52 -19.62 -19.14
C GLY A 99 -15.78 -20.34 -18.63
N ALA A 100 -15.83 -20.69 -17.34
CA ALA A 100 -16.98 -21.32 -16.69
C ALA A 100 -18.00 -20.30 -16.14
N GLY A 101 -17.78 -19.00 -16.35
CA GLY A 101 -18.68 -17.93 -15.91
C GLY A 101 -18.46 -17.47 -14.46
N SER A 102 -17.58 -18.13 -13.69
CA SER A 102 -17.18 -17.72 -12.33
C SER A 102 -16.00 -16.74 -12.34
N CYS A 103 -15.77 -16.02 -11.24
CA CYS A 103 -14.59 -15.16 -11.09
C CYS A 103 -13.36 -15.97 -10.65
N ALA A 104 -12.18 -15.60 -11.14
CA ALA A 104 -10.92 -16.24 -10.78
C ALA A 104 -10.54 -15.98 -9.30
N ASN A 105 -9.74 -16.89 -8.74
CA ASN A 105 -9.21 -16.78 -7.37
C ASN A 105 -7.99 -15.84 -7.25
N HIS A 106 -7.71 -15.07 -8.29
CA HIS A 106 -6.60 -14.12 -8.34
C HIS A 106 -6.99 -12.92 -9.21
N GLY A 107 -6.30 -11.80 -9.00
CA GLY A 107 -6.49 -10.60 -9.80
C GLY A 107 -5.39 -9.57 -9.56
N ALA A 108 -5.19 -8.70 -10.54
CA ALA A 108 -4.27 -7.57 -10.39
C ALA A 108 -4.84 -6.59 -9.37
N LEU A 109 -3.99 -6.03 -8.50
CA LEU A 109 -4.32 -4.81 -7.78
C LEU A 109 -4.35 -3.68 -8.81
N VAL A 110 -5.41 -2.89 -8.86
CA VAL A 110 -5.58 -1.80 -9.84
C VAL A 110 -6.16 -0.58 -9.13
N PHE A 111 -5.78 0.61 -9.57
CA PHE A 111 -6.37 1.87 -9.10
C PHE A 111 -7.30 2.44 -10.16
N VAL A 112 -8.50 2.85 -9.77
CA VAL A 112 -9.48 3.47 -10.68
C VAL A 112 -10.16 4.69 -10.07
N GLN A 113 -10.44 5.69 -10.90
CA GLN A 113 -11.37 6.77 -10.63
C GLN A 113 -12.77 6.33 -11.11
N GLY A 114 -13.74 6.33 -10.19
CA GLY A 114 -15.11 5.88 -10.46
C GLY A 114 -15.34 4.39 -10.24
N SER A 115 -15.88 3.72 -11.26
CA SER A 115 -16.27 2.30 -11.22
C SER A 115 -15.66 1.51 -12.37
N SER A 116 -15.51 0.21 -12.14
CA SER A 116 -15.02 -0.78 -13.09
C SER A 116 -16.22 -1.44 -13.75
N THR A 117 -16.10 -1.69 -15.05
CA THR A 117 -17.08 -2.47 -15.82
C THR A 117 -16.91 -3.98 -15.60
N ASN A 118 -15.81 -4.40 -14.97
CA ASN A 118 -15.56 -5.78 -14.65
C ASN A 118 -16.40 -6.21 -13.43
N LYS A 119 -17.37 -7.12 -13.67
CA LYS A 119 -18.25 -7.68 -12.64
C LYS A 119 -17.51 -8.50 -11.57
N CYS A 120 -16.30 -8.96 -11.88
CA CYS A 120 -15.44 -9.71 -10.97
C CYS A 120 -14.46 -8.79 -10.20
N ALA A 121 -14.47 -7.47 -10.45
CA ALA A 121 -13.67 -6.53 -9.68
C ALA A 121 -14.21 -6.38 -8.25
N SER A 122 -13.31 -6.43 -7.27
CA SER A 122 -13.66 -6.29 -5.86
C SER A 122 -12.99 -5.07 -5.24
N TYR A 123 -13.80 -4.12 -4.81
CA TYR A 123 -13.37 -2.86 -4.16
C TYR A 123 -13.29 -2.93 -2.65
N ASN A 124 -14.20 -3.71 -2.09
CA ASN A 124 -14.41 -3.80 -0.66
C ASN A 124 -13.59 -4.98 -0.15
N SER A 125 -13.19 -4.93 1.12
CA SER A 125 -12.38 -5.92 1.85
C SER A 125 -10.88 -5.66 1.97
N PHE A 126 -10.40 -4.52 1.49
CA PHE A 126 -9.10 -4.02 1.94
C PHE A 126 -9.19 -3.62 3.42
N GLN A 127 -8.26 -4.11 4.22
CA GLN A 127 -8.14 -3.83 5.64
C GLN A 127 -6.65 -3.69 5.99
N ILE A 128 -6.36 -3.12 7.15
CA ILE A 128 -5.02 -3.14 7.73
C ILE A 128 -5.00 -4.06 8.94
N GLN A 129 -4.04 -4.97 8.98
CA GLN A 129 -3.82 -5.88 10.09
C GLN A 129 -2.51 -5.52 10.78
N SER A 130 -2.55 -5.35 12.11
CA SER A 130 -1.33 -5.08 12.88
C SER A 130 -0.28 -6.17 12.61
N ASN A 131 0.96 -5.76 12.35
CA ASN A 131 2.07 -6.68 12.18
C ASN A 131 2.53 -7.19 13.55
N ASN A 132 2.04 -8.36 13.94
CA ASN A 132 2.35 -9.00 15.22
C ASN A 132 3.78 -9.55 15.31
N GLN A 133 4.49 -9.69 14.19
CA GLN A 133 5.84 -10.25 14.14
C GLN A 133 6.93 -9.18 14.19
N ASN A 134 6.64 -7.95 13.75
CA ASN A 134 7.58 -6.85 13.79
C ASN A 134 6.82 -5.53 13.97
N SER A 135 6.84 -4.99 15.19
CA SER A 135 6.18 -3.72 15.54
C SER A 135 6.82 -2.48 14.90
N GLN A 136 8.01 -2.63 14.30
CA GLN A 136 8.68 -1.54 13.57
C GLN A 136 8.19 -1.43 12.13
N LEU A 137 7.75 -2.54 11.53
CA LEU A 137 7.05 -2.54 10.26
C LEU A 137 5.58 -2.24 10.59
N GLY A 138 4.98 -1.20 10.00
CA GLY A 138 3.60 -0.84 10.30
C GLY A 138 2.60 -1.96 9.98
N ALA A 139 1.30 -1.65 10.03
CA ALA A 139 0.27 -2.64 9.70
C ALA A 139 0.42 -3.18 8.27
N LYS A 140 0.03 -4.44 8.04
CA LYS A 140 0.00 -5.05 6.71
C LYS A 140 -1.34 -4.74 6.05
N LEU A 141 -1.32 -4.38 4.76
CA LEU A 141 -2.52 -4.41 3.94
C LEU A 141 -2.92 -5.87 3.72
N VAL A 142 -4.17 -6.18 3.97
CA VAL A 142 -4.77 -7.48 3.70
C VAL A 142 -6.03 -7.31 2.86
N PHE A 143 -6.39 -8.35 2.13
CA PHE A 143 -7.61 -8.40 1.34
C PHE A 143 -8.37 -9.70 1.66
N ASN A 144 -9.60 -9.57 2.17
CA ASN A 144 -10.44 -10.70 2.62
C ASN A 144 -9.85 -11.63 3.71
N PHE A 145 -8.62 -11.40 4.20
CA PHE A 145 -7.93 -12.25 5.19
C PHE A 145 -7.70 -13.71 4.76
N VAL A 146 -7.77 -14.05 3.46
CA VAL A 146 -7.60 -15.43 2.98
C VAL A 146 -6.28 -15.60 2.22
N GLY A 147 -5.99 -14.72 1.27
CA GLY A 147 -4.86 -14.81 0.36
C GLY A 147 -3.73 -13.84 0.69
N GLY A 148 -2.85 -13.64 -0.29
CA GLY A 148 -1.68 -12.76 -0.16
C GLY A 148 -1.40 -11.94 -1.42
N PHE A 149 -0.52 -10.96 -1.26
CA PHE A 149 -0.03 -10.15 -2.36
C PHE A 149 1.24 -10.77 -2.97
N PHE A 150 1.40 -10.59 -4.26
CA PHE A 150 2.48 -11.12 -5.06
C PHE A 150 3.01 -10.04 -5.99
N SER A 151 4.33 -9.93 -6.07
CA SER A 151 5.02 -9.15 -7.07
C SER A 151 5.23 -10.00 -8.32
N CYS A 152 4.69 -9.57 -9.45
CA CYS A 152 4.84 -10.21 -10.75
C CYS A 152 5.67 -9.31 -11.67
N ASN A 153 6.28 -9.90 -12.71
CA ASN A 153 7.03 -9.17 -13.73
C ASN A 153 8.08 -8.22 -13.11
N ASN A 154 8.86 -8.73 -12.15
CA ASN A 154 9.92 -7.98 -11.45
C ASN A 154 9.42 -6.67 -10.79
N GLY A 155 8.25 -6.71 -10.15
CA GLY A 155 7.70 -5.53 -9.46
C GLY A 155 6.90 -4.59 -10.35
N GLN A 156 6.76 -4.88 -11.64
CA GLN A 156 5.93 -4.07 -12.53
C GLN A 156 4.44 -4.20 -12.22
N GLN A 157 4.01 -5.33 -11.65
CA GLN A 157 2.62 -5.57 -11.29
C GLN A 157 2.52 -6.19 -9.90
N VAL A 158 1.43 -5.86 -9.21
CA VAL A 158 1.06 -6.47 -7.94
C VAL A 158 -0.25 -7.23 -8.13
N TYR A 159 -0.25 -8.50 -7.74
CA TYR A 159 -1.41 -9.38 -7.79
C TYR A 159 -1.83 -9.79 -6.39
N TYR A 160 -3.13 -9.93 -6.18
CA TYR A 160 -3.66 -10.72 -5.07
C TYR A 160 -3.98 -12.13 -5.56
N LYS A 161 -3.62 -13.13 -4.78
CA LYS A 161 -3.95 -14.53 -5.04
C LYS A 161 -4.44 -15.19 -3.76
N ILE A 162 -5.50 -15.98 -3.87
CA ILE A 162 -5.97 -16.83 -2.77
C ILE A 162 -4.96 -17.95 -2.53
N ASN A 163 -4.51 -18.64 -3.58
CA ASN A 163 -3.50 -19.68 -3.49
C ASN A 163 -2.23 -19.28 -4.25
N VAL A 164 -1.06 -19.71 -3.75
CA VAL A 164 0.24 -19.41 -4.38
C VAL A 164 0.34 -19.89 -5.83
N ASN A 165 -0.32 -21.01 -6.14
CA ASN A 165 -0.34 -21.64 -7.47
C ASN A 165 -1.39 -21.03 -8.42
N ASP A 166 -2.24 -20.13 -7.94
CA ASP A 166 -3.16 -19.40 -8.81
C ASP A 166 -2.35 -18.48 -9.75
N GLY A 167 -2.88 -18.23 -10.94
CA GLY A 167 -2.24 -17.36 -11.93
C GLY A 167 -2.02 -15.92 -11.43
N PRO A 168 -1.22 -15.12 -12.14
CA PRO A 168 -0.25 -15.53 -13.17
C PRO A 168 0.98 -16.24 -12.55
N SER A 169 1.70 -17.05 -13.32
CA SER A 169 2.93 -17.71 -12.85
C SER A 169 4.11 -16.72 -12.76
N GLY A 170 5.22 -17.14 -12.13
CA GLY A 170 6.43 -16.31 -12.06
C GLY A 170 6.35 -15.12 -11.10
N CYS A 171 5.42 -15.16 -10.15
CA CYS A 171 5.29 -14.13 -9.12
C CYS A 171 5.91 -14.57 -7.79
N VAL A 172 6.39 -13.60 -7.04
CA VAL A 172 7.04 -13.80 -5.74
C VAL A 172 6.16 -13.19 -4.64
N PRO A 173 5.93 -13.88 -3.51
CA PRO A 173 5.12 -13.32 -2.42
C PRO A 173 5.74 -12.06 -1.85
N ILE A 174 4.89 -11.09 -1.53
CA ILE A 174 5.23 -9.83 -0.87
C ILE A 174 4.22 -9.50 0.22
N ASP A 175 4.68 -8.86 1.29
CA ASP A 175 3.82 -8.12 2.22
C ASP A 175 3.79 -6.65 1.80
N LEU A 176 2.64 -5.98 1.94
CA LEU A 176 2.53 -4.53 1.76
C LEU A 176 2.30 -3.88 3.12
N ASN A 177 3.36 -3.28 3.70
CA ASN A 177 3.32 -2.69 5.03
C ASN A 177 3.06 -1.18 4.96
N THR A 178 2.28 -0.65 5.90
CA THR A 178 2.04 0.79 6.02
C THR A 178 3.27 1.48 6.56
N VAL A 179 3.68 2.58 5.93
CA VAL A 179 4.69 3.51 6.43
C VAL A 179 4.08 4.90 6.48
N ALA A 180 4.15 5.59 7.62
CA ALA A 180 3.54 6.91 7.78
C ALA A 180 4.08 7.91 6.73
N VAL A 181 3.19 8.75 6.19
CA VAL A 181 3.60 9.91 5.39
C VAL A 181 3.94 11.05 6.37
N PRO A 182 5.18 11.58 6.34
CA PRO A 182 5.60 12.67 7.20
C PRO A 182 4.98 14.02 6.83
#